data_AF-A0A2H0W0R5-F1
#
_entry.id   AF-A0A2H0W0R5-F1
#
_cell.length_a   1.000
_cell.length_b   1.000
_cell.length_c   1.000
_cell.angle_alpha   90.00
_cell.angle_beta   90.00
_cell.angle_gamma   90.00
#
_symmetry.space_group_name_H-M   'P 1'
#
loop_
_entity.id
_entity.type
_entity.pdbx_description
1 polymer ?
#
loop_
_entity_poly.entity_id
_entity_poly.type
_entity_poly.pdbx_seq_one_letter_code
_entity_poly.pdbx_strand_id
1 'polypeptide(L)'
;MQNHIELEAKILDIDTGAVVERLQKNGARKILDAITIIETYDVYGTHIPKKRGRSELHQRYSRIITEVEKFTQSKNSLLSQGAYLRLRQEGKRSELILKYGTGKKDVRIKSEREISISVRSKKEWKSVQAMLVERGLRKVFYQEKHRISYVYDKANLRFDIDTWPGVPTYIEIEGASNEAVKKGARMIGYRASDLRSFKAKEVFKKYSISPIFLTFKKNSVQITHNKLLTVMHSALSKRGIVKKDADWIVNHYYEAELMGKKTHGVRKFCWDMQFYDQRISKPKVIKDSYAVAIIDGNREIGPLAARFCIHLVTKKANQFGIAVIGLRNFQRYGVLATWTKTIAEKGLVGIVTNSTEPFVVPPNGKKIPVLGTNPLSIGFPTATNPIVMDISTTKEPMSLVWYERTRGGVLPKNTFFDSKGMYTTDPWLARWVDVWGGLKGFNFSCMLQLFSGPLLGAQTEHAWENPYEVGAVFIAINPDFLQSRSTVEKSTTDFIRFLKKNNVILPGDHGRAVYTLNKKKKRIILSEQVWGWLNLL
;
A
#
# COMPACT_ATOMS: atom_id res chain seq x y z
N MET A 1 -6.56 -1.37 39.04
CA MET A 1 -6.04 -2.48 38.21
C MET A 1 -7.01 -3.63 38.36
N GLN A 2 -7.53 -4.19 37.27
CA GLN A 2 -8.39 -5.37 37.29
C GLN A 2 -7.68 -6.49 36.50
N ASN A 3 -7.56 -7.68 37.07
CA ASN A 3 -7.20 -8.88 36.32
C ASN A 3 -8.51 -9.50 35.84
N HIS A 4 -8.81 -9.40 34.55
CA HIS A 4 -9.98 -10.06 33.96
C HIS A 4 -9.51 -11.17 33.02
N ILE A 5 -10.19 -12.31 33.09
CA ILE A 5 -10.13 -13.35 32.05
C ILE A 5 -11.41 -13.19 31.26
N GLU A 6 -11.30 -12.73 30.02
CA GLU A 6 -12.42 -12.54 29.11
C GLU A 6 -12.29 -13.48 27.91
N LEU A 7 -13.44 -13.96 27.43
CA LEU A 7 -13.55 -14.77 26.22
C LEU A 7 -14.07 -13.89 25.09
N GLU A 8 -13.36 -13.85 23.97
CA GLU A 8 -13.70 -13.04 22.80
C GLU A 8 -13.92 -13.87 21.52
N ALA A 9 -14.86 -13.45 20.68
CA ALA A 9 -15.02 -13.93 19.30
C ALA A 9 -15.48 -12.80 18.37
N LYS A 10 -15.24 -12.95 17.07
CA LYS A 10 -15.45 -11.89 16.07
C LYS A 10 -16.27 -12.36 14.88
N ILE A 11 -16.99 -11.42 14.25
CA ILE A 11 -17.75 -11.65 13.02
C ILE A 11 -17.38 -10.55 12.03
N LEU A 12 -16.89 -10.95 10.84
CA LEU A 12 -16.48 -10.03 9.76
C LEU A 12 -17.65 -9.62 8.87
N ASP A 13 -17.45 -8.55 8.10
CA ASP A 13 -18.32 -8.15 6.99
C ASP A 13 -19.78 -7.92 7.45
N ILE A 14 -19.97 -7.24 8.59
CA ILE A 14 -21.30 -7.06 9.18
C ILE A 14 -22.07 -5.91 8.52
N ASP A 15 -23.40 -6.02 8.48
CA ASP A 15 -24.29 -4.88 8.24
C ASP A 15 -24.40 -4.08 9.54
N THR A 16 -23.70 -2.94 9.58
CA THR A 16 -23.61 -2.11 10.79
C THR A 16 -24.98 -1.55 11.20
N GLY A 17 -25.83 -1.19 10.23
CA GLY A 17 -27.16 -0.64 10.52
C GLY A 17 -28.05 -1.69 11.18
N ALA A 18 -28.13 -2.88 10.57
CA ALA A 18 -28.94 -3.98 11.09
C ALA A 18 -28.45 -4.47 12.47
N VAL A 19 -27.13 -4.49 12.71
CA VAL A 19 -26.55 -4.89 14.00
C VAL A 19 -26.89 -3.87 15.10
N VAL A 20 -26.73 -2.57 14.82
CA VAL A 20 -27.04 -1.51 15.78
C VAL A 20 -28.51 -1.53 16.17
N GLU A 21 -29.41 -1.68 15.19
CA GLU A 21 -30.85 -1.78 15.43
C GLU A 21 -31.19 -2.95 16.36
N ARG A 22 -30.61 -4.13 16.10
CA ARG A 22 -30.81 -5.32 16.94
C ARG A 22 -30.26 -5.14 18.35
N LEU A 23 -29.07 -4.54 18.50
CA LEU A 23 -28.49 -4.25 19.82
C LEU A 23 -29.41 -3.35 20.63
N GLN A 24 -29.91 -2.27 20.03
CA GLN A 24 -30.83 -1.34 20.68
C GLN A 24 -32.15 -2.00 21.04
N LYS A 25 -32.75 -2.77 20.11
CA LYS A 25 -34.00 -3.52 20.34
C LYS A 25 -33.90 -4.51 21.50
N ASN A 26 -32.73 -5.13 21.68
CA ASN A 26 -32.48 -6.07 22.77
C ASN A 26 -32.06 -5.37 24.08
N GLY A 27 -32.04 -4.04 24.14
CA GLY A 27 -31.74 -3.28 25.34
C GLY A 27 -30.25 -3.14 25.66
N ALA A 28 -29.35 -3.31 24.66
CA ALA A 28 -27.94 -2.99 24.85
C ALA A 28 -27.72 -1.47 24.83
N ARG A 29 -26.88 -0.98 25.75
CA ARG A 29 -26.60 0.45 25.92
C ARG A 29 -25.29 0.83 25.26
N LYS A 30 -25.30 1.88 24.43
CA LYS A 30 -24.08 2.45 23.84
C LYS A 30 -23.21 3.10 24.91
N ILE A 31 -21.93 2.76 24.95
CA ILE A 31 -20.94 3.27 25.92
C ILE A 31 -19.76 3.99 25.26
N LEU A 32 -19.52 3.76 23.96
CA LEU A 32 -18.46 4.43 23.20
C LEU A 32 -18.91 4.65 21.76
N ASP A 33 -18.50 5.77 21.20
CA ASP A 33 -18.64 6.13 19.79
C ASP A 33 -17.52 7.12 19.46
N ALA A 34 -16.34 6.59 19.13
CA ALA A 34 -15.14 7.41 19.02
C ALA A 34 -14.05 6.79 18.14
N ILE A 35 -13.17 7.67 17.64
CA ILE A 35 -11.88 7.24 17.10
C ILE A 35 -11.01 6.72 18.25
N THR A 36 -10.52 5.50 18.06
CA THR A 36 -9.58 4.81 18.93
C THR A 36 -8.20 4.80 18.27
N ILE A 37 -7.21 5.36 18.96
CA ILE A 37 -5.80 5.38 18.53
C ILE A 37 -5.06 4.30 19.31
N ILE A 38 -4.25 3.48 18.65
CA ILE A 38 -3.40 2.47 19.31
C ILE A 38 -2.00 2.54 18.71
N GLU A 39 -1.01 2.72 19.56
CA GLU A 39 0.41 2.59 19.25
C GLU A 39 0.94 1.31 19.87
N THR A 40 1.47 0.38 19.07
CA THR A 40 2.10 -0.84 19.61
C THR A 40 3.61 -0.69 19.65
N TYR A 41 4.18 -1.09 20.77
CA TYR A 41 5.60 -1.04 21.06
C TYR A 41 6.18 -2.45 21.15
N ASP A 42 7.38 -2.64 20.63
CA ASP A 42 8.15 -3.89 20.74
C ASP A 42 9.64 -3.59 20.95
N VAL A 43 10.39 -4.58 21.43
CA VAL A 43 11.84 -4.50 21.63
C VAL A 43 12.61 -4.70 20.33
N TYR A 44 13.74 -4.03 20.18
CA TYR A 44 14.70 -4.28 19.09
C TYR A 44 15.95 -4.97 19.63
N GLY A 45 16.22 -6.20 19.19
CA GLY A 45 17.36 -6.99 19.69
C GLY A 45 17.04 -7.76 20.97
N THR A 46 18.08 -8.07 21.77
CA THR A 46 18.00 -9.12 22.78
C THR A 46 17.49 -8.72 24.16
N HIS A 47 17.61 -7.46 24.66
CA HIS A 47 17.21 -7.10 26.04
C HIS A 47 16.84 -5.61 26.25
N ILE A 48 15.93 -5.34 27.19
CA ILE A 48 15.71 -4.01 27.81
C ILE A 48 16.81 -3.76 28.86
N PRO A 49 17.49 -2.59 28.88
CA PRO A 49 18.49 -2.29 29.91
C PRO A 49 17.86 -2.28 31.32
N LYS A 50 18.49 -2.94 32.30
CA LYS A 50 18.09 -2.89 33.73
C LYS A 50 18.39 -1.51 34.37
N LYS A 51 17.77 -0.44 33.86
CA LYS A 51 17.82 0.89 34.49
C LYS A 51 16.52 1.12 35.25
N ARG A 52 16.61 1.25 36.58
CA ARG A 52 15.49 1.76 37.40
C ARG A 52 15.45 3.28 37.27
N GLY A 53 14.55 3.78 36.43
CA GLY A 53 14.20 5.20 36.43
C GLY A 53 13.62 5.59 37.79
N ARG A 54 14.15 6.65 38.41
CA ARG A 54 13.75 7.10 39.76
C ARG A 54 12.58 8.10 39.76
N SER A 55 12.14 8.57 38.59
CA SER A 55 11.06 9.56 38.50
C SER A 55 9.68 8.98 38.87
N GLU A 56 8.77 9.84 39.31
CA GLU A 56 7.38 9.48 39.63
C GLU A 56 6.68 8.74 38.47
N LEU A 57 6.96 9.18 37.23
CA LEU A 57 6.47 8.51 36.01
C LEU A 57 6.94 7.06 35.95
N HIS A 58 8.23 6.80 36.17
CA HIS A 58 8.78 5.46 36.14
C HIS A 58 8.23 4.55 37.25
N GLN A 59 7.99 5.10 38.44
CA GLN A 59 7.38 4.35 39.55
C GLN A 59 5.95 3.93 39.19
N ARG A 60 5.17 4.83 38.59
CA ARG A 60 3.79 4.57 38.17
C ARG A 60 3.67 3.46 37.14
N TYR A 61 4.53 3.45 36.13
CA TYR A 61 4.52 2.43 35.07
C TYR A 61 5.47 1.26 35.37
N SER A 62 6.10 1.21 36.55
CA SER A 62 7.10 0.18 36.89
C SER A 62 6.54 -1.23 36.73
N ARG A 63 5.34 -1.51 37.24
CA ARG A 63 4.74 -2.86 37.21
C ARG A 63 4.53 -3.39 35.80
N ILE A 64 4.00 -2.58 34.87
CA ILE A 64 3.77 -3.00 33.48
C ILE A 64 5.09 -3.18 32.74
N ILE A 65 6.11 -2.36 33.05
CA ILE A 65 7.45 -2.49 32.49
C ILE A 65 8.15 -3.75 33.03
N THR A 66 8.08 -4.04 34.33
CA THR A 66 8.61 -5.28 34.91
C THR A 66 7.95 -6.51 34.31
N GLU A 67 6.65 -6.46 34.00
CA GLU A 67 5.98 -7.57 33.33
C GLU A 67 6.47 -7.73 31.88
N VAL A 68 6.65 -6.62 31.15
CA VAL A 68 7.27 -6.62 29.82
C VAL A 68 8.68 -7.22 29.85
N GLU A 69 9.48 -6.89 30.86
CA GLU A 69 10.85 -7.41 31.01
C GLU A 69 10.89 -8.94 31.05
N LYS A 70 9.90 -9.60 31.67
CA LYS A 70 9.82 -11.08 31.71
C LYS A 70 9.79 -11.70 30.32
N PHE A 71 9.07 -11.10 29.38
CA PHE A 71 9.04 -11.57 27.99
C PHE A 71 10.37 -11.38 27.27
N THR A 72 11.14 -10.37 27.65
CA THR A 72 12.40 -10.04 26.96
C THR A 72 13.60 -10.89 27.42
N GLN A 73 13.45 -11.65 28.52
CA GLN A 73 14.50 -12.54 29.04
C GLN A 73 14.84 -13.68 28.08
N SER A 74 13.89 -14.11 27.24
CA SER A 74 14.05 -15.22 26.29
C SER A 74 14.76 -14.85 24.98
N LYS A 75 15.33 -13.63 24.87
CA LYS A 75 15.90 -13.04 23.63
C LYS A 75 14.92 -12.96 22.45
N ASN A 76 13.62 -13.09 22.70
CA ASN A 76 12.55 -12.99 21.72
C ASN A 76 11.74 -11.70 21.93
N SER A 77 11.09 -11.20 20.88
CA SER A 77 10.26 -9.99 20.96
C SER A 77 8.93 -10.25 21.68
N LEU A 78 8.25 -9.20 22.16
CA LEU A 78 6.92 -9.32 22.76
C LEU A 78 5.94 -9.95 21.77
N LEU A 79 5.93 -9.42 20.54
CA LEU A 79 5.01 -9.86 19.48
C LEU A 79 5.22 -11.33 19.09
N SER A 80 6.49 -11.78 19.05
CA SER A 80 6.81 -13.18 18.73
C SER A 80 6.26 -14.17 19.78
N GLN A 81 6.12 -13.71 21.02
CA GLN A 81 5.57 -14.48 22.14
C GLN A 81 4.07 -14.26 22.32
N GLY A 82 3.42 -13.53 21.41
CA GLY A 82 1.99 -13.26 21.48
C GLY A 82 1.59 -12.22 22.53
N ALA A 83 2.54 -11.42 23.01
CA ALA A 83 2.31 -10.29 23.91
C ALA A 83 2.30 -8.96 23.14
N TYR A 84 1.48 -8.01 23.60
CA TYR A 84 1.30 -6.71 22.97
C TYR A 84 1.38 -5.60 24.03
N LEU A 85 2.38 -4.74 23.92
CA LEU A 85 2.44 -3.49 24.68
C LEU A 85 1.86 -2.36 23.82
N ARG A 86 0.78 -1.73 24.29
CA ARG A 86 0.00 -0.76 23.54
C ARG A 86 -0.28 0.50 24.33
N LEU A 87 0.04 1.65 23.75
CA LEU A 87 -0.47 2.93 24.22
C LEU A 87 -1.75 3.23 23.44
N ARG A 88 -2.90 3.24 24.12
CA ARG A 88 -4.23 3.32 23.52
C ARG A 88 -4.97 4.56 23.99
N GLN A 89 -5.63 5.26 23.07
CA GLN A 89 -6.60 6.31 23.38
C GLN A 89 -7.96 5.91 22.81
N GLU A 90 -8.98 5.81 23.66
CA GLU A 90 -10.38 5.56 23.32
C GLU A 90 -11.21 6.77 23.77
N GLY A 91 -11.61 7.63 22.82
CA GLY A 91 -12.27 8.89 23.12
C GLY A 91 -11.42 9.80 24.02
N LYS A 92 -11.89 10.07 25.24
CA LYS A 92 -11.17 10.87 26.27
C LYS A 92 -10.25 10.03 27.16
N ARG A 93 -10.38 8.70 27.16
CA ARG A 93 -9.61 7.80 28.01
C ARG A 93 -8.32 7.39 27.29
N SER A 94 -7.20 7.44 27.99
CA SER A 94 -5.90 7.00 27.47
C SER A 94 -5.27 6.02 28.45
N GLU A 95 -4.61 4.97 27.96
CA GLU A 95 -4.07 3.88 28.77
C GLU A 95 -2.82 3.27 28.14
N LEU A 96 -1.87 2.83 28.97
CA LEU A 96 -0.81 1.90 28.59
C LEU A 96 -1.25 0.49 28.98
N ILE A 97 -1.26 -0.42 28.02
CA ILE A 97 -1.86 -1.76 28.14
C ILE A 97 -0.86 -2.82 27.72
N LEU A 98 -0.73 -3.88 28.51
CA LEU A 98 -0.03 -5.11 28.15
C LEU A 98 -1.05 -6.24 28.06
N LYS A 99 -1.21 -6.83 26.87
CA LYS A 99 -2.06 -8.01 26.62
C LYS A 99 -1.22 -9.23 26.26
N TYR A 100 -1.52 -10.41 26.80
CA TYR A 100 -0.88 -11.67 26.41
C TYR A 100 -1.80 -12.87 26.68
N GLY A 101 -1.61 -13.99 25.96
CA GLY A 101 -2.48 -15.17 26.07
C GLY A 101 -2.08 -16.12 27.21
N THR A 102 -3.06 -16.79 27.79
CA THR A 102 -2.91 -17.92 28.74
C THR A 102 -3.63 -19.14 28.16
N GLY A 103 -2.97 -20.29 27.92
CA GLY A 103 -3.55 -21.46 27.19
C GLY A 103 -4.81 -22.07 27.84
N LYS A 104 -5.56 -23.09 27.35
CA LYS A 104 -5.62 -23.90 26.11
C LYS A 104 -6.53 -23.25 25.05
N LYS A 105 -6.22 -23.41 23.76
CA LYS A 105 -6.94 -22.79 22.64
C LYS A 105 -8.21 -23.58 22.29
N ASP A 106 -9.39 -23.02 22.55
CA ASP A 106 -10.49 -23.22 21.61
C ASP A 106 -10.15 -22.38 20.37
N VAL A 107 -10.03 -22.99 19.19
CA VAL A 107 -9.65 -22.26 17.96
C VAL A 107 -10.66 -21.16 17.63
N ARG A 108 -11.89 -21.26 18.16
CA ARG A 108 -12.96 -20.27 17.94
C ARG A 108 -12.99 -19.14 18.97
N ILE A 109 -12.47 -19.33 20.19
CA ILE A 109 -12.59 -18.37 21.31
C ILE A 109 -11.28 -18.29 22.09
N LYS A 110 -10.75 -17.08 22.29
CA LYS A 110 -9.43 -16.86 22.90
C LYS A 110 -9.53 -16.42 24.36
N SER A 111 -8.62 -16.91 25.20
CA SER A 111 -8.37 -16.42 26.57
C SER A 111 -7.17 -15.47 26.58
N GLU A 112 -7.34 -14.28 27.17
CA GLU A 112 -6.30 -13.26 27.29
C GLU A 112 -6.21 -12.72 28.72
N ARG A 113 -4.99 -12.33 29.12
CA ARG A 113 -4.73 -11.53 30.32
C ARG A 113 -4.36 -10.11 29.90
N GLU A 114 -4.95 -9.12 30.58
CA GLU A 114 -4.71 -7.70 30.35
C GLU A 114 -4.24 -6.99 31.62
N ILE A 115 -3.18 -6.18 31.49
CA ILE A 115 -2.74 -5.22 32.51
C ILE A 115 -2.85 -3.83 31.91
N SER A 116 -3.66 -2.95 32.49
CA SER A 116 -3.87 -1.58 32.01
C SER A 116 -3.59 -0.54 33.10
N ILE A 117 -2.95 0.56 32.70
CA ILE A 117 -2.68 1.74 33.54
C ILE A 117 -3.18 2.98 32.78
N SER A 118 -4.08 3.73 33.41
CA SER A 118 -4.58 4.99 32.84
C SER A 118 -3.47 6.03 32.68
N VAL A 119 -3.53 6.80 31.60
CA VAL A 119 -2.64 7.92 31.24
C VAL A 119 -3.47 9.21 31.36
N ARG A 120 -3.10 10.11 32.28
CA ARG A 120 -3.97 11.19 32.75
C ARG A 120 -4.08 12.37 31.79
N SER A 121 -3.11 12.56 30.90
CA SER A 121 -3.06 13.75 30.04
C SER A 121 -2.26 13.51 28.75
N LYS A 122 -2.43 14.42 27.78
CA LYS A 122 -1.60 14.47 26.57
C LYS A 122 -0.11 14.68 26.88
N LYS A 123 0.22 15.41 27.96
CA LYS A 123 1.60 15.59 28.41
C LYS A 123 2.17 14.28 28.95
N GLU A 124 1.39 13.57 29.74
CA GLU A 124 1.76 12.24 30.25
C GLU A 124 1.91 11.25 29.08
N TRP A 125 1.03 11.26 28.08
CA TRP A 125 1.15 10.44 26.87
C TRP A 125 2.53 10.59 26.22
N LYS A 126 2.95 11.81 25.90
CA LYS A 126 4.27 12.07 25.30
C LYS A 126 5.41 11.60 26.21
N SER A 127 5.26 11.77 27.52
CA SER A 127 6.25 11.34 28.51
C SER A 127 6.36 9.81 28.57
N VAL A 128 5.24 9.09 28.47
CA VAL A 128 5.21 7.62 28.38
C VAL A 128 5.86 7.17 27.07
N GLN A 129 5.56 7.80 25.93
CA GLN A 129 6.23 7.47 24.66
C GLN A 129 7.75 7.60 24.77
N ALA A 130 8.23 8.71 25.35
CA ALA A 130 9.67 8.95 25.54
C ALA A 130 10.29 7.90 26.49
N MET A 131 9.61 7.60 27.60
CA MET A 131 10.04 6.57 28.55
C MET A 131 10.17 5.18 27.88
N LEU A 132 9.19 4.79 27.04
CA LEU A 132 9.26 3.52 26.32
C LEU A 132 10.49 3.46 25.40
N VAL A 133 10.77 4.55 24.67
CA VAL A 133 11.95 4.66 23.80
C VAL A 133 13.25 4.60 24.60
N GLU A 134 13.33 5.30 25.74
CA GLU A 134 14.47 5.24 26.66
C GLU A 134 14.74 3.82 27.16
N ARG A 135 13.67 3.03 27.37
CA ARG A 135 13.75 1.61 27.75
C ARG A 135 14.07 0.67 26.58
N GLY A 136 14.35 1.18 25.38
CA GLY A 136 14.69 0.36 24.21
C GLY A 136 13.47 -0.25 23.51
N LEU A 137 12.26 0.22 23.83
CA LEU A 137 11.04 -0.13 23.11
C LEU A 137 10.81 0.86 21.98
N ARG A 138 10.55 0.36 20.79
CA ARG A 138 10.23 1.18 19.62
C ARG A 138 8.79 0.98 19.21
N LYS A 139 8.17 2.03 18.69
CA LYS A 139 6.85 1.94 18.07
C LYS A 139 6.99 1.13 16.77
N VAL A 140 6.35 -0.03 16.74
CA VAL A 140 6.33 -0.95 15.59
C VAL A 140 4.99 -0.95 14.86
N PHE A 141 3.97 -0.36 15.47
CA PHE A 141 2.63 -0.30 14.90
C PHE A 141 1.90 0.97 15.29
N TYR A 142 1.11 1.53 14.37
CA TYR A 142 0.16 2.60 14.64
C TYR A 142 -1.16 2.30 13.93
N GLN A 143 -2.27 2.40 14.66
CA GLN A 143 -3.60 2.24 14.08
C GLN A 143 -4.57 3.27 14.65
N GLU A 144 -5.46 3.75 13.79
CA GLU A 144 -6.69 4.44 14.16
C GLU A 144 -7.86 3.59 13.67
N LYS A 145 -8.84 3.37 14.55
CA LYS A 145 -10.09 2.65 14.25
C LYS A 145 -11.27 3.45 14.77
N HIS A 146 -12.38 3.49 14.05
CA HIS A 146 -13.62 3.96 14.64
C HIS A 146 -14.23 2.81 15.43
N ARG A 147 -14.57 3.04 16.70
CA ARG A 147 -15.17 2.03 17.57
C ARG A 147 -16.48 2.53 18.13
N ILE A 148 -17.51 1.72 17.96
CA ILE A 148 -18.79 1.88 18.63
C ILE A 148 -18.96 0.69 19.59
N SER A 149 -19.08 0.97 20.88
CA SER A 149 -19.19 -0.08 21.90
C SER A 149 -20.56 -0.07 22.56
N TYR A 150 -21.13 -1.26 22.74
CA TYR A 150 -22.35 -1.50 23.49
C TYR A 150 -22.10 -2.49 24.62
N VAL A 151 -22.82 -2.31 25.73
CA VAL A 151 -22.88 -3.30 26.82
C VAL A 151 -24.29 -3.80 26.99
N TYR A 152 -24.41 -5.08 27.30
CA TYR A 152 -25.65 -5.73 27.67
C TYR A 152 -25.50 -6.36 29.04
N ASP A 153 -25.92 -5.59 30.05
CA ASP A 153 -25.65 -5.86 31.46
C ASP A 153 -26.26 -7.20 31.93
N LYS A 154 -27.44 -7.59 31.41
CA LYS A 154 -28.16 -8.81 31.79
C LYS A 154 -27.38 -10.12 31.54
N ALA A 155 -26.38 -10.10 30.67
CA ALA A 155 -25.55 -11.26 30.38
C ALA A 155 -24.04 -10.96 30.43
N ASN A 156 -23.66 -9.80 31.00
CA ASN A 156 -22.28 -9.32 31.01
C ASN A 156 -21.60 -9.43 29.63
N LEU A 157 -22.31 -8.95 28.60
CA LEU A 157 -21.83 -8.98 27.22
C LEU A 157 -21.37 -7.60 26.79
N ARG A 158 -20.29 -7.56 26.03
CA ARG A 158 -19.81 -6.36 25.37
C ARG A 158 -19.69 -6.62 23.87
N PHE A 159 -20.11 -5.62 23.10
CA PHE A 159 -20.09 -5.63 21.65
C PHE A 159 -19.29 -4.42 21.18
N ASP A 160 -18.13 -4.67 20.59
CA ASP A 160 -17.27 -3.64 20.01
C ASP A 160 -17.36 -3.73 18.48
N ILE A 161 -18.11 -2.80 17.89
CA ILE A 161 -18.19 -2.62 16.44
C ILE A 161 -16.98 -1.80 16.00
N ASP A 162 -16.07 -2.42 15.27
CA ASP A 162 -14.82 -1.84 14.84
C ASP A 162 -14.81 -1.61 13.33
N THR A 163 -14.57 -0.35 12.96
CA THR A 163 -14.30 0.04 11.57
C THR A 163 -12.85 0.48 11.47
N TRP A 164 -12.03 -0.35 10.85
CA TRP A 164 -10.71 0.08 10.41
C TRP A 164 -10.82 0.79 9.06
N PRO A 165 -9.94 1.76 8.79
CA PRO A 165 -9.71 2.24 7.43
C PRO A 165 -9.41 1.04 6.50
N GLY A 166 -10.40 0.63 5.71
CA GLY A 166 -10.27 -0.34 4.59
C GLY A 166 -10.54 -1.79 4.90
N VAL A 167 -10.89 -2.09 6.13
CA VAL A 167 -11.46 -3.38 6.49
C VAL A 167 -12.97 -3.20 6.60
N PRO A 168 -13.78 -4.07 5.98
CA PRO A 168 -15.21 -4.12 6.26
C PRO A 168 -15.45 -4.16 7.78
N THR A 169 -16.44 -3.38 8.22
CA THR A 169 -16.79 -3.32 9.64
C THR A 169 -17.01 -4.72 10.18
N TYR A 170 -16.44 -4.98 11.35
CA TYR A 170 -16.59 -6.24 12.04
C TYR A 170 -17.02 -5.97 13.48
N ILE A 171 -17.56 -6.99 14.13
CA ILE A 171 -17.93 -6.90 15.54
C ILE A 171 -17.13 -7.91 16.36
N GLU A 172 -16.66 -7.45 17.50
CA GLU A 172 -16.04 -8.24 18.56
C GLU A 172 -17.05 -8.41 19.70
N ILE A 173 -17.27 -9.65 20.13
CA ILE A 173 -18.21 -10.02 21.18
C ILE A 173 -17.38 -10.59 22.33
N GLU A 174 -17.43 -9.92 23.48
CA GLU A 174 -16.76 -10.32 24.71
C GLU A 174 -17.80 -10.77 25.74
N GLY A 175 -17.49 -11.84 26.48
CA GLY A 175 -18.35 -12.35 27.55
C GLY A 175 -17.62 -13.24 28.55
N ALA A 176 -18.28 -13.52 29.67
CA ALA A 176 -17.72 -14.32 30.77
C ALA A 176 -17.63 -15.83 30.48
N SER A 177 -18.32 -16.33 29.45
CA SER A 177 -18.34 -17.75 29.07
C SER A 177 -18.54 -17.94 27.57
N ASN A 178 -18.14 -19.12 27.06
CA ASN A 178 -18.39 -19.50 25.65
C ASN A 178 -19.88 -19.42 25.28
N GLU A 179 -20.77 -19.81 26.21
CA GLU A 179 -22.21 -19.77 25.97
C GLU A 179 -22.76 -18.34 25.94
N ALA A 180 -22.21 -17.44 26.76
CA ALA A 180 -22.55 -16.02 26.71
C ALA A 180 -22.20 -15.43 25.33
N VAL A 181 -21.00 -15.69 24.81
CA VAL A 181 -20.56 -15.18 23.49
C VAL A 181 -21.46 -15.72 22.36
N LYS A 182 -21.82 -17.01 22.38
CA LYS A 182 -22.77 -17.60 21.41
C LYS A 182 -24.18 -17.00 21.52
N LYS A 183 -24.65 -16.73 22.73
CA LYS A 183 -25.91 -16.01 22.96
C LYS A 183 -25.85 -14.59 22.41
N GLY A 184 -24.73 -13.90 22.59
CA GLY A 184 -24.46 -12.58 22.01
C GLY A 184 -24.56 -12.59 20.50
N ALA A 185 -23.97 -13.58 19.82
CA ALA A 185 -24.08 -13.72 18.36
C ALA A 185 -25.54 -13.86 17.89
N ARG A 186 -26.32 -14.72 18.56
CA ARG A 186 -27.75 -14.92 18.25
C ARG A 186 -28.57 -13.64 18.43
N MET A 187 -28.28 -12.86 19.48
CA MET A 187 -28.95 -11.59 19.78
C MET A 187 -28.85 -10.57 18.65
N ILE A 188 -27.71 -10.57 17.94
CA ILE A 188 -27.46 -9.68 16.80
C ILE A 188 -27.72 -10.34 15.44
N GLY A 189 -28.35 -11.52 15.41
CA GLY A 189 -28.79 -12.17 14.17
C GLY A 189 -27.79 -13.09 13.49
N TYR A 190 -26.72 -13.49 14.18
CA TYR A 190 -25.69 -14.37 13.64
C TYR A 190 -25.69 -15.74 14.31
N ARG A 191 -25.21 -16.76 13.60
CA ARG A 191 -25.10 -18.13 14.09
C ARG A 191 -23.75 -18.35 14.77
N ALA A 192 -23.67 -19.36 15.64
CA ALA A 192 -22.40 -19.76 16.25
C ALA A 192 -21.35 -20.19 15.19
N SER A 193 -21.79 -20.63 14.01
CA SER A 193 -20.93 -20.94 12.87
C SER A 193 -20.28 -19.73 12.21
N ASP A 194 -20.74 -18.51 12.52
CA ASP A 194 -20.22 -17.26 11.93
C ASP A 194 -19.10 -16.67 12.79
N LEU A 195 -18.97 -17.13 14.04
CA LEU A 195 -17.91 -16.75 14.97
C LEU A 195 -16.54 -17.20 14.45
N ARG A 196 -15.57 -16.29 14.52
CA ARG A 196 -14.17 -16.51 14.17
C ARG A 196 -13.28 -15.97 15.27
N SER A 197 -12.12 -16.58 15.44
CA SER A 197 -10.98 -15.93 16.11
C SER A 197 -10.02 -15.46 15.04
N PHE A 198 -9.70 -14.17 15.02
CA PHE A 198 -8.66 -13.65 14.13
C PHE A 198 -7.87 -12.54 14.83
N LYS A 199 -6.58 -12.47 14.51
CA LYS A 199 -5.70 -11.35 14.83
C LYS A 199 -5.90 -10.24 13.80
N ALA A 200 -5.73 -8.98 14.21
CA ALA A 200 -5.79 -7.84 13.29
C ALA A 200 -4.87 -8.03 12.07
N LYS A 201 -3.68 -8.63 12.24
CA LYS A 201 -2.75 -8.96 11.14
C LYS A 201 -3.35 -9.92 10.10
N GLU A 202 -4.18 -10.88 10.53
CA GLU A 202 -4.83 -11.84 9.63
C GLU A 202 -5.92 -11.17 8.81
N VAL A 203 -6.64 -10.22 9.41
CA VAL A 203 -7.61 -9.38 8.72
C VAL A 203 -6.94 -8.47 7.71
N PHE A 204 -5.85 -7.79 8.09
CA PHE A 204 -5.07 -6.96 7.17
C PHE A 204 -4.52 -7.78 6.00
N LYS A 205 -4.04 -9.00 6.26
CA LYS A 205 -3.62 -9.94 5.20
C LYS A 205 -4.79 -10.30 4.28
N LYS A 206 -5.96 -10.63 4.83
CA LYS A 206 -7.17 -10.98 4.06
C LYS A 206 -7.58 -9.86 3.10
N TYR A 207 -7.46 -8.60 3.50
CA TYR A 207 -7.86 -7.45 2.69
C TYR A 207 -6.70 -6.74 1.99
N SER A 208 -5.51 -7.35 1.96
CA SER A 208 -4.30 -6.78 1.34
C SER A 208 -3.96 -5.38 1.83
N ILE A 209 -4.21 -5.11 3.11
CA ILE A 209 -3.92 -3.84 3.76
C ILE A 209 -2.54 -3.94 4.39
N SER A 210 -1.65 -3.01 4.06
CA SER A 210 -0.38 -2.92 4.78
C SER A 210 -0.69 -2.54 6.24
N PRO A 211 -0.29 -3.35 7.22
CA PRO A 211 -0.66 -3.12 8.61
C PRO A 211 -0.16 -1.77 9.13
N ILE A 212 0.91 -1.24 8.53
CA ILE A 212 1.92 -0.51 9.29
C ILE A 212 1.41 0.86 9.79
N PHE A 213 0.48 1.51 9.09
CA PHE A 213 -0.18 2.73 9.61
C PHE A 213 -1.55 2.93 8.98
N LEU A 214 -2.63 2.87 9.76
CA LEU A 214 -3.97 3.28 9.34
C LEU A 214 -4.34 4.55 10.13
N THR A 215 -4.64 5.66 9.45
CA THR A 215 -5.03 6.92 10.12
C THR A 215 -6.31 7.47 9.49
N PHE A 216 -7.24 7.98 10.30
CA PHE A 216 -8.39 8.79 9.84
C PHE A 216 -8.00 10.26 9.64
N LYS A 217 -6.88 10.73 10.22
CA LYS A 217 -6.48 12.14 10.15
C LYS A 217 -5.87 12.57 8.82
N LYS A 218 -6.32 13.72 8.34
CA LYS A 218 -5.90 14.42 7.10
C LYS A 218 -4.65 15.27 7.29
N ASN A 219 -3.59 14.71 7.86
CA ASN A 219 -2.38 15.48 8.14
C ASN A 219 -1.33 15.33 7.03
N SER A 220 -0.57 16.40 6.82
CA SER A 220 0.54 16.43 5.85
C SER A 220 1.80 17.02 6.47
N VAL A 221 2.95 16.59 5.98
CA VAL A 221 4.27 17.07 6.39
C VAL A 221 5.00 17.71 5.22
N GLN A 222 5.71 18.80 5.51
CA GLN A 222 6.58 19.48 4.55
C GLN A 222 8.04 19.05 4.71
N ILE A 223 8.57 18.34 3.73
CA ILE A 223 9.90 17.73 3.77
C ILE A 223 10.77 18.36 2.69
N THR A 224 12.03 18.67 3.01
CA THR A 224 12.98 19.16 2.00
C THR A 224 13.36 18.05 1.03
N HIS A 225 13.66 18.39 -0.22
CA HIS A 225 14.08 17.42 -1.23
C HIS A 225 15.28 16.59 -0.76
N ASN A 226 16.29 17.24 -0.20
CA ASN A 226 17.48 16.56 0.33
C ASN A 226 17.13 15.58 1.43
N LYS A 227 16.28 15.96 2.39
CA LYS A 227 15.88 15.07 3.49
C LYS A 227 15.14 13.85 2.96
N LEU A 228 14.21 14.03 2.01
CA LEU A 228 13.51 12.93 1.37
C LEU A 228 14.48 11.96 0.68
N LEU A 229 15.35 12.49 -0.18
CA LEU A 229 16.31 11.68 -0.92
C LEU A 229 17.23 10.91 0.03
N THR A 230 17.75 11.54 1.07
CA THR A 230 18.59 10.88 2.08
C THR A 230 17.85 9.71 2.75
N VAL A 231 16.59 9.88 3.14
CA VAL A 231 15.82 8.80 3.79
C VAL A 231 15.53 7.67 2.80
N MET A 232 15.15 7.98 1.55
CA MET A 232 14.92 6.96 0.52
C MET A 232 16.18 6.13 0.22
N HIS A 233 17.34 6.78 0.09
CA HIS A 233 18.61 6.06 -0.11
C HIS A 233 18.98 5.22 1.12
N SER A 234 18.84 5.77 2.33
CA SER A 234 19.11 5.03 3.57
C SER A 234 18.27 3.77 3.68
N ALA A 235 16.98 3.84 3.33
CA ALA A 235 16.07 2.71 3.34
C ALA A 235 16.50 1.58 2.39
N LEU A 236 17.06 1.92 1.22
CA LEU A 236 17.61 0.97 0.26
C LEU A 236 18.96 0.39 0.70
N SER A 237 19.85 1.24 1.23
CA SER A 237 21.16 0.79 1.73
C SER A 237 21.04 -0.22 2.87
N LYS A 238 20.08 -0.05 3.78
CA LYS A 238 19.78 -1.02 4.85
C LYS A 238 19.40 -2.41 4.33
N ARG A 239 18.95 -2.51 3.07
CA ARG A 239 18.58 -3.75 2.38
C ARG A 239 19.68 -4.25 1.44
N GLY A 240 20.91 -3.74 1.58
CA GLY A 240 22.05 -4.16 0.78
C GLY A 240 22.01 -3.70 -0.68
N ILE A 241 21.14 -2.73 -1.04
CA ILE A 241 21.11 -2.19 -2.40
C ILE A 241 22.26 -1.21 -2.57
N VAL A 242 23.13 -1.49 -3.55
CA VAL A 242 24.29 -0.66 -3.85
C VAL A 242 23.86 0.71 -4.39
N LYS A 243 24.68 1.73 -4.14
CA LYS A 243 24.38 3.14 -4.47
C LYS A 243 23.90 3.33 -5.91
N LYS A 244 24.59 2.78 -6.91
CA LYS A 244 24.22 2.91 -8.33
C LYS A 244 22.80 2.39 -8.64
N ASP A 245 22.38 1.34 -7.96
CA ASP A 245 21.05 0.77 -8.12
C ASP A 245 20.02 1.56 -7.32
N ALA A 246 20.40 2.00 -6.12
CA ALA A 246 19.58 2.88 -5.29
C ALA A 246 19.27 4.21 -5.99
N ASP A 247 20.25 4.85 -6.62
CA ASP A 247 20.08 6.11 -7.36
C ASP A 247 19.00 5.95 -8.45
N TRP A 248 19.04 4.83 -9.19
CA TRP A 248 18.05 4.54 -10.24
C TRP A 248 16.64 4.35 -9.68
N ILE A 249 16.51 3.56 -8.61
CA ILE A 249 15.22 3.31 -7.94
C ILE A 249 14.67 4.61 -7.38
N VAL A 250 15.48 5.38 -6.65
CA VAL A 250 15.04 6.63 -6.01
C VAL A 250 14.62 7.65 -7.06
N ASN A 251 15.42 7.84 -8.11
CA ASN A 251 15.07 8.78 -9.17
C ASN A 251 13.75 8.44 -9.85
N HIS A 252 13.47 7.15 -10.12
CA HIS A 252 12.21 6.73 -10.72
C HIS A 252 10.98 7.22 -9.92
N TYR A 253 10.91 6.92 -8.62
CA TYR A 253 9.77 7.31 -7.80
C TYR A 253 9.77 8.80 -7.43
N TYR A 254 10.95 9.39 -7.28
CA TYR A 254 11.08 10.80 -6.96
C TYR A 254 10.65 11.70 -8.13
N GLU A 255 11.03 11.37 -9.36
CA GLU A 255 10.56 12.10 -10.54
C GLU A 255 9.04 11.98 -10.70
N ALA A 256 8.47 10.79 -10.49
CA ALA A 256 7.02 10.60 -10.48
C ALA A 256 6.33 11.49 -9.42
N GLU A 257 6.89 11.58 -8.21
CA GLU A 257 6.41 12.45 -7.14
C GLU A 257 6.42 13.93 -7.55
N LEU A 258 7.50 14.37 -8.19
CA LEU A 258 7.68 15.74 -8.67
C LEU A 258 6.76 16.06 -9.86
N MET A 259 6.50 15.11 -10.75
CA MET A 259 5.55 15.24 -11.86
C MET A 259 4.09 15.24 -11.40
N GLY A 260 3.82 15.09 -10.10
CA GLY A 260 2.46 15.03 -9.56
C GLY A 260 1.78 13.68 -9.72
N LYS A 261 2.49 12.63 -10.15
CA LYS A 261 2.00 11.24 -10.21
C LYS A 261 2.00 10.61 -8.80
N LYS A 262 1.26 11.21 -7.85
CA LYS A 262 1.27 10.88 -6.41
C LYS A 262 0.96 9.41 -6.10
N THR A 263 0.19 8.76 -6.96
CA THR A 263 -0.16 7.34 -6.86
C THR A 263 1.01 6.40 -7.17
N HIS A 264 2.02 6.90 -7.91
CA HIS A 264 3.20 6.17 -8.37
C HIS A 264 4.53 6.80 -7.91
N GLY A 265 4.49 7.76 -6.98
CA GLY A 265 5.66 8.44 -6.41
C GLY A 265 6.16 7.79 -5.12
N VAL A 266 6.43 8.60 -4.10
CA VAL A 266 6.99 8.14 -2.81
C VAL A 266 6.09 7.11 -2.11
N ARG A 267 4.77 7.25 -2.27
CA ARG A 267 3.80 6.28 -1.75
C ARG A 267 4.03 4.88 -2.34
N LYS A 268 4.30 4.80 -3.65
CA LYS A 268 4.53 3.54 -4.36
C LYS A 268 5.88 2.95 -3.99
N PHE A 269 6.92 3.78 -3.87
CA PHE A 269 8.21 3.37 -3.33
C PHE A 269 8.07 2.65 -1.98
N CYS A 270 7.36 3.26 -1.02
CA CYS A 270 7.15 2.65 0.30
C CYS A 270 6.41 1.31 0.21
N TRP A 271 5.41 1.23 -0.67
CA TRP A 271 4.65 0.00 -0.90
C TRP A 271 5.51 -1.10 -1.52
N ASP A 272 6.34 -0.76 -2.50
CA ASP A 272 7.15 -1.74 -3.22
C ASP A 272 8.28 -2.30 -2.36
N MET A 273 8.84 -1.48 -1.49
CA MET A 273 9.90 -1.88 -0.58
C MET A 273 9.54 -3.03 0.35
N GLN A 274 8.25 -3.24 0.66
CA GLN A 274 7.83 -4.37 1.50
C GLN A 274 8.07 -5.75 0.85
N PHE A 275 8.29 -5.78 -0.46
CA PHE A 275 8.54 -6.99 -1.22
C PHE A 275 10.02 -7.19 -1.57
N TYR A 276 10.90 -6.21 -1.30
CA TYR A 276 12.29 -6.29 -1.76
C TYR A 276 13.06 -7.48 -1.15
N ASP A 277 12.66 -7.96 0.02
CA ASP A 277 13.26 -9.13 0.67
C ASP A 277 12.88 -10.46 -0.04
N GLN A 278 11.90 -10.44 -0.96
CA GLN A 278 11.51 -11.58 -1.80
C GLN A 278 12.24 -11.62 -3.15
N ARG A 279 13.14 -10.65 -3.39
CA ARG A 279 14.04 -10.62 -4.55
C ARG A 279 14.90 -11.89 -4.59
N ILE A 280 15.04 -12.50 -5.77
CA ILE A 280 15.88 -13.69 -5.95
C ILE A 280 17.24 -13.30 -6.53
N SER A 281 17.27 -12.77 -7.75
CA SER A 281 18.53 -12.44 -8.42
C SER A 281 18.34 -11.39 -9.52
N LYS A 282 19.42 -11.11 -10.28
CA LYS A 282 19.38 -10.18 -11.40
C LYS A 282 18.64 -10.79 -12.61
N PRO A 283 18.11 -9.96 -13.52
CA PRO A 283 17.42 -10.43 -14.71
C PRO A 283 18.35 -11.26 -15.61
N LYS A 284 17.79 -12.26 -16.30
CA LYS A 284 18.50 -13.15 -17.21
C LYS A 284 17.78 -13.22 -18.56
N VAL A 285 18.55 -13.20 -19.65
CA VAL A 285 18.04 -13.50 -20.99
C VAL A 285 17.76 -15.00 -21.09
N ILE A 286 16.52 -15.37 -21.39
CA ILE A 286 16.10 -16.78 -21.55
C ILE A 286 15.84 -17.16 -23.01
N LYS A 287 15.61 -16.17 -23.88
CA LYS A 287 15.55 -16.33 -25.34
C LYS A 287 16.15 -15.10 -25.98
N ASP A 288 17.04 -15.28 -26.95
CA ASP A 288 17.68 -14.19 -27.69
C ASP A 288 17.69 -14.54 -29.18
N SER A 289 17.08 -13.69 -30.02
CA SER A 289 17.02 -13.89 -31.46
C SER A 289 16.91 -12.54 -32.19
N TYR A 290 17.97 -12.15 -32.90
CA TYR A 290 18.04 -10.91 -33.68
C TYR A 290 17.47 -9.69 -32.92
N ALA A 291 16.38 -9.10 -33.41
CA ALA A 291 15.67 -7.97 -32.82
C ALA A 291 14.89 -8.29 -31.53
N VAL A 292 14.70 -9.56 -31.18
CA VAL A 292 13.76 -9.99 -30.13
C VAL A 292 14.48 -10.72 -29.00
N ALA A 293 14.04 -10.50 -27.76
CA ALA A 293 14.48 -11.31 -26.62
C ALA A 293 13.38 -11.46 -25.56
N ILE A 294 13.45 -12.53 -24.78
CA ILE A 294 12.63 -12.73 -23.58
C ILE A 294 13.56 -12.77 -22.36
N ILE A 295 13.19 -12.00 -21.34
CA ILE A 295 13.92 -11.82 -20.10
C ILE A 295 13.09 -12.40 -18.94
N ASP A 296 13.72 -13.26 -18.15
CA ASP A 296 13.24 -13.59 -16.83
C ASP A 296 13.81 -12.58 -15.83
N GLY A 297 12.92 -11.86 -15.14
CA GLY A 297 13.28 -10.88 -14.13
C GLY A 297 13.81 -11.48 -12.84
N ASN A 298 13.65 -12.78 -12.59
CA ASN A 298 14.05 -13.45 -11.35
C ASN A 298 13.61 -12.69 -10.08
N ARG A 299 12.36 -12.20 -10.08
CA ARG A 299 11.79 -11.38 -9.00
C ARG A 299 12.64 -10.15 -8.64
N GLU A 300 13.40 -9.62 -9.60
CA GLU A 300 14.18 -8.41 -9.42
C GLU A 300 13.29 -7.19 -9.12
N ILE A 301 13.86 -6.21 -8.42
CA ILE A 301 13.29 -4.90 -8.19
C ILE A 301 12.95 -4.25 -9.53
N GLY A 302 11.71 -3.82 -9.66
CA GLY A 302 11.13 -3.42 -10.94
C GLY A 302 11.96 -2.41 -11.74
N PRO A 303 12.31 -1.24 -11.18
CA PRO A 303 13.15 -0.27 -11.89
C PRO A 303 14.49 -0.84 -12.39
N LEU A 304 15.08 -1.80 -11.67
CA LEU A 304 16.34 -2.45 -12.09
C LEU A 304 16.10 -3.45 -13.23
N ALA A 305 15.00 -4.21 -13.18
CA ALA A 305 14.59 -5.10 -14.26
C ALA A 305 14.27 -4.33 -15.54
N ALA A 306 13.56 -3.20 -15.43
CA ALA A 306 13.29 -2.30 -16.55
C ALA A 306 14.58 -1.69 -17.13
N ARG A 307 15.53 -1.28 -16.28
CA ARG A 307 16.84 -0.76 -16.71
C ARG A 307 17.61 -1.78 -17.57
N PHE A 308 17.57 -3.06 -17.18
CA PHE A 308 18.17 -4.14 -17.96
C PHE A 308 17.52 -4.25 -19.35
N CYS A 309 16.19 -4.19 -19.42
CA CYS A 309 15.44 -4.25 -20.69
C CYS A 309 15.71 -3.04 -21.58
N ILE A 310 15.80 -1.83 -21.02
CA ILE A 310 16.14 -0.61 -21.76
C ILE A 310 17.52 -0.73 -22.40
N HIS A 311 18.52 -1.23 -21.66
CA HIS A 311 19.86 -1.43 -22.22
C HIS A 311 19.83 -2.36 -23.43
N LEU A 312 19.13 -3.50 -23.30
CA LEU A 312 19.05 -4.50 -24.36
C LEU A 312 18.24 -4.03 -25.57
N VAL A 313 17.07 -3.40 -25.35
CA VAL A 313 16.18 -2.94 -26.43
C VAL A 313 16.85 -1.84 -27.25
N THR A 314 17.55 -0.88 -26.62
CA THR A 314 18.32 0.14 -27.34
C THR A 314 19.44 -0.49 -28.15
N LYS A 315 20.22 -1.41 -27.56
CA LYS A 315 21.33 -2.07 -28.25
C LYS A 315 20.84 -2.77 -29.52
N LYS A 316 19.78 -3.58 -29.41
CA LYS A 316 19.22 -4.34 -30.53
C LYS A 316 18.55 -3.44 -31.56
N ALA A 317 17.83 -2.40 -31.16
CA ALA A 317 17.20 -1.48 -32.11
C ALA A 317 18.24 -0.72 -32.95
N ASN A 318 19.36 -0.34 -32.35
CA ASN A 318 20.47 0.27 -33.12
C ASN A 318 21.07 -0.71 -34.14
N GLN A 319 21.10 -2.01 -33.81
CA GLN A 319 21.65 -3.04 -34.69
C GLN A 319 20.69 -3.48 -35.80
N PHE A 320 19.40 -3.62 -35.49
CA PHE A 320 18.41 -4.26 -36.37
C PHE A 320 17.28 -3.33 -36.82
N GLY A 321 17.35 -2.04 -36.51
CA GLY A 321 16.31 -1.05 -36.82
C GLY A 321 15.12 -1.06 -35.87
N ILE A 322 14.74 -2.22 -35.35
CA ILE A 322 13.71 -2.39 -34.32
C ILE A 322 14.17 -3.44 -33.30
N ALA A 323 13.67 -3.33 -32.07
CA ALA A 323 13.79 -4.39 -31.10
C ALA A 323 12.53 -4.57 -30.25
N VAL A 324 12.25 -5.80 -29.84
CA VAL A 324 11.13 -6.18 -28.95
C VAL A 324 11.67 -7.04 -27.81
N ILE A 325 11.62 -6.51 -26.58
CA ILE A 325 12.09 -7.21 -25.38
C ILE A 325 10.89 -7.48 -24.47
N GLY A 326 10.60 -8.76 -24.28
CA GLY A 326 9.64 -9.22 -23.29
C GLY A 326 10.30 -9.42 -21.94
N LEU A 327 9.66 -8.99 -20.86
CA LEU A 327 10.07 -9.18 -19.48
C LEU A 327 8.95 -9.86 -18.71
N ARG A 328 9.27 -10.90 -17.93
CA ARG A 328 8.33 -11.58 -17.02
C ARG A 328 8.96 -11.84 -15.67
N ASN A 329 8.17 -12.23 -14.67
CA ASN A 329 8.67 -12.62 -13.34
C ASN A 329 9.52 -11.51 -12.68
N PHE A 330 8.95 -10.31 -12.55
CA PHE A 330 9.63 -9.13 -12.02
C PHE A 330 8.67 -8.27 -11.20
N GLN A 331 9.19 -7.48 -10.25
CA GLN A 331 8.33 -6.60 -9.46
C GLN A 331 7.80 -5.44 -10.29
N ARG A 332 6.49 -5.18 -10.26
CA ARG A 332 5.91 -4.02 -10.99
C ARG A 332 6.50 -2.66 -10.56
N TYR A 333 6.99 -1.90 -11.55
CA TYR A 333 7.78 -0.67 -11.34
C TYR A 333 7.04 0.66 -11.47
N GLY A 334 5.71 0.70 -11.50
CA GLY A 334 4.98 1.98 -11.50
C GLY A 334 4.92 2.69 -12.85
N VAL A 335 5.58 3.86 -13.00
CA VAL A 335 5.39 4.77 -14.16
C VAL A 335 6.07 4.24 -15.43
N LEU A 336 5.37 4.15 -16.57
CA LEU A 336 5.98 3.69 -17.82
C LEU A 336 6.73 4.79 -18.56
N ALA A 337 6.31 6.05 -18.42
CA ALA A 337 6.94 7.20 -19.07
C ALA A 337 8.45 7.29 -18.85
N THR A 338 8.96 6.85 -17.69
CA THR A 338 10.40 6.87 -17.39
C THR A 338 11.18 6.08 -18.44
N TRP A 339 10.66 4.93 -18.87
CA TRP A 339 11.38 4.02 -19.76
C TRP A 339 11.34 4.49 -21.21
N THR A 340 10.17 4.89 -21.68
CA THR A 340 10.01 5.45 -23.04
C THR A 340 10.74 6.78 -23.18
N LYS A 341 10.77 7.62 -22.14
CA LYS A 341 11.60 8.81 -22.09
C LYS A 341 13.08 8.45 -22.23
N THR A 342 13.60 7.48 -21.47
CA THR A 342 15.00 7.07 -21.58
C THR A 342 15.37 6.50 -22.95
N ILE A 343 14.44 5.79 -23.60
CA ILE A 343 14.63 5.30 -24.98
C ILE A 343 14.65 6.51 -25.95
N ALA A 344 13.74 7.45 -25.81
CA ALA A 344 13.65 8.65 -26.65
C ALA A 344 14.81 9.63 -26.48
N GLU A 345 15.36 9.77 -25.27
CA GLU A 345 16.60 10.53 -25.00
C GLU A 345 17.81 9.95 -25.73
N LYS A 346 17.75 8.69 -26.20
CA LYS A 346 18.80 8.05 -27.00
C LYS A 346 18.57 8.20 -28.52
N GLY A 347 17.59 9.01 -28.92
CA GLY A 347 17.23 9.23 -30.32
C GLY A 347 16.39 8.11 -30.93
N LEU A 348 15.77 7.25 -30.11
CA LEU A 348 14.94 6.12 -30.57
C LEU A 348 13.46 6.36 -30.26
N VAL A 349 12.54 5.83 -31.06
CA VAL A 349 11.13 5.78 -30.65
C VAL A 349 10.95 4.65 -29.65
N GLY A 350 10.37 4.92 -28.49
CA GLY A 350 10.15 3.94 -27.43
C GLY A 350 8.67 3.64 -27.21
N ILE A 351 8.31 2.37 -27.11
CA ILE A 351 6.97 1.93 -26.74
C ILE A 351 7.09 0.93 -25.58
N VAL A 352 6.32 1.13 -24.52
CA VAL A 352 6.30 0.21 -23.38
C VAL A 352 4.86 -0.05 -22.97
N THR A 353 4.54 -1.31 -22.68
CA THR A 353 3.26 -1.72 -22.06
C THR A 353 3.53 -2.81 -21.03
N ASN A 354 2.63 -2.97 -20.06
CA ASN A 354 2.70 -4.07 -19.10
C ASN A 354 1.30 -4.54 -18.67
N SER A 355 1.25 -5.76 -18.15
CA SER A 355 0.06 -6.36 -17.60
C SER A 355 -0.01 -6.12 -16.09
N THR A 356 -1.23 -6.17 -15.57
CA THR A 356 -1.50 -6.11 -14.13
C THR A 356 -2.57 -7.14 -13.76
N GLU A 357 -2.81 -7.31 -12.46
CA GLU A 357 -3.88 -8.16 -11.96
C GLU A 357 -5.26 -7.67 -12.39
N PRO A 358 -6.26 -8.57 -12.46
CA PRO A 358 -7.61 -8.18 -12.85
C PRO A 358 -8.20 -7.11 -11.92
N PHE A 359 -8.49 -5.95 -12.49
CA PHE A 359 -9.21 -4.85 -11.85
C PHE A 359 -10.31 -4.24 -12.71
N VAL A 360 -10.30 -4.51 -14.01
CA VAL A 360 -11.19 -3.88 -14.98
C VAL A 360 -12.38 -4.79 -15.23
N VAL A 361 -13.58 -4.25 -15.03
CA VAL A 361 -14.82 -4.95 -15.34
C VAL A 361 -15.19 -4.76 -16.81
N PRO A 362 -15.77 -5.78 -17.47
CA PRO A 362 -16.24 -5.64 -18.83
C PRO A 362 -17.46 -4.71 -18.88
N PRO A 363 -17.54 -3.79 -19.86
CA PRO A 363 -18.71 -2.91 -20.02
C PRO A 363 -20.03 -3.68 -20.17
N ASN A 364 -20.00 -4.78 -20.95
CA ASN A 364 -21.17 -5.58 -21.34
C ASN A 364 -21.16 -7.01 -20.76
N GLY A 365 -20.59 -7.21 -19.57
CA GLY A 365 -20.46 -8.54 -18.98
C GLY A 365 -20.79 -8.59 -17.50
N LYS A 366 -20.47 -9.72 -16.87
CA LYS A 366 -20.57 -9.87 -15.41
C LYS A 366 -19.70 -8.79 -14.74
N LYS A 367 -20.19 -8.22 -13.63
CA LYS A 367 -19.43 -7.28 -12.81
C LYS A 367 -18.37 -8.03 -11.99
N ILE A 368 -17.38 -8.56 -12.70
CA ILE A 368 -16.23 -9.29 -12.18
C ILE A 368 -15.01 -8.75 -12.96
N PRO A 369 -13.87 -8.47 -12.29
CA PRO A 369 -12.70 -7.96 -12.98
C PRO A 369 -12.06 -9.07 -13.81
N VAL A 370 -11.70 -8.75 -15.06
CA VAL A 370 -11.15 -9.74 -16.01
C VAL A 370 -9.87 -9.26 -16.70
N LEU A 371 -9.58 -7.96 -16.69
CA LEU A 371 -8.36 -7.38 -17.26
C LEU A 371 -7.64 -6.51 -16.24
N GLY A 372 -6.33 -6.36 -16.42
CA GLY A 372 -5.55 -5.37 -15.71
C GLY A 372 -5.80 -3.93 -16.17
N THR A 373 -5.19 -2.95 -15.49
CA THR A 373 -5.22 -1.54 -15.90
C THR A 373 -4.34 -1.24 -17.13
N ASN A 374 -3.52 -2.21 -17.53
CA ASN A 374 -2.74 -2.34 -18.76
C ASN A 374 -2.36 -1.02 -19.45
N PRO A 375 -1.40 -0.27 -18.91
CA PRO A 375 -1.01 1.00 -19.49
C PRO A 375 -0.20 0.83 -20.78
N LEU A 376 -0.19 1.91 -21.58
CA LEU A 376 0.67 2.09 -22.73
C LEU A 376 1.41 3.43 -22.61
N SER A 377 2.72 3.38 -22.83
CA SER A 377 3.54 4.56 -23.00
C SER A 377 4.22 4.55 -24.36
N ILE A 378 4.29 5.73 -24.97
CA ILE A 378 5.00 5.96 -26.24
C ILE A 378 5.83 7.24 -26.08
N GLY A 379 7.09 7.19 -26.50
CA GLY A 379 8.03 8.31 -26.48
C GLY A 379 8.66 8.52 -27.84
N PHE A 380 8.69 9.76 -28.31
CA PHE A 380 9.36 10.15 -29.55
C PHE A 380 10.53 11.11 -29.26
N PRO A 381 11.68 10.94 -29.95
CA PRO A 381 12.77 11.90 -29.89
C PRO A 381 12.35 13.23 -30.53
N THR A 382 12.89 14.33 -30.03
CA THR A 382 12.72 15.67 -30.60
C THR A 382 14.07 16.37 -30.58
N ALA A 383 14.19 17.55 -31.20
CA ALA A 383 15.41 18.34 -31.14
C ALA A 383 15.73 18.88 -29.72
N THR A 384 14.81 18.72 -28.77
CA THR A 384 14.98 19.17 -27.38
C THR A 384 14.63 18.06 -26.39
N ASN A 385 13.46 18.12 -25.76
CA ASN A 385 12.98 17.10 -24.84
C ASN A 385 12.03 16.14 -25.56
N PRO A 386 12.12 14.83 -25.31
CA PRO A 386 11.15 13.88 -25.84
C PRO A 386 9.70 14.26 -25.55
N ILE A 387 8.81 13.97 -26.50
CA ILE A 387 7.37 13.96 -26.26
C ILE A 387 6.98 12.56 -25.82
N VAL A 388 6.28 12.45 -24.68
CA VAL A 388 5.97 11.16 -24.05
C VAL A 388 4.52 11.13 -23.62
N MET A 389 3.80 10.12 -24.12
CA MET A 389 2.48 9.72 -23.64
C MET A 389 2.64 8.55 -22.67
N ASP A 390 1.84 8.54 -21.61
CA ASP A 390 1.78 7.46 -20.62
C ASP A 390 0.38 7.41 -20.04
N ILE A 391 -0.40 6.43 -20.48
CA ILE A 391 -1.83 6.31 -20.20
C ILE A 391 -2.15 4.92 -19.65
N SER A 392 -3.03 4.85 -18.66
CA SER A 392 -3.73 3.62 -18.27
C SER A 392 -4.84 3.33 -19.27
N THR A 393 -5.30 2.08 -19.43
CA THR A 393 -6.57 1.81 -20.14
C THR A 393 -7.79 2.16 -19.28
N THR A 394 -7.59 2.36 -17.98
CA THR A 394 -8.67 2.69 -17.04
C THR A 394 -8.87 4.19 -16.92
N LYS A 395 -10.09 4.60 -16.55
CA LYS A 395 -10.41 6.03 -16.32
C LYS A 395 -9.48 6.68 -15.30
N GLU A 396 -9.14 5.94 -14.25
CA GLU A 396 -8.17 6.30 -13.22
C GLU A 396 -7.34 5.07 -12.82
N PRO A 397 -6.13 5.21 -12.28
CA PRO A 397 -5.35 4.07 -11.83
C PRO A 397 -5.91 3.51 -10.50
N MET A 398 -5.87 2.18 -10.32
CA MET A 398 -6.31 1.55 -9.05
C MET A 398 -5.56 2.04 -7.81
N SER A 399 -4.31 2.48 -7.99
CA SER A 399 -3.53 3.13 -6.93
C SER A 399 -4.14 4.43 -6.40
N LEU A 400 -5.06 5.06 -7.15
CA LEU A 400 -5.82 6.23 -6.67
C LEU A 400 -6.72 5.86 -5.49
N VAL A 401 -7.34 4.66 -5.50
CA VAL A 401 -8.12 4.15 -4.37
C VAL A 401 -7.28 4.20 -3.09
N TRP A 402 -6.09 3.60 -3.14
CA TRP A 402 -5.16 3.61 -2.00
C TRP A 402 -4.67 5.00 -1.63
N TYR A 403 -4.45 5.88 -2.60
CA TYR A 403 -4.06 7.26 -2.34
C TYR A 403 -5.17 8.02 -1.60
N GLU A 404 -6.41 7.93 -2.06
CA GLU A 404 -7.57 8.55 -1.42
C GLU A 404 -7.82 7.99 0.00
N ARG A 405 -7.64 6.67 0.19
CA ARG A 405 -7.63 6.03 1.51
C ARG A 405 -6.62 6.69 2.45
N THR A 406 -5.38 6.91 1.98
CA THR A 406 -4.31 7.49 2.81
C THR A 406 -4.51 8.96 3.19
N ARG A 407 -5.40 9.67 2.48
CA ARG A 407 -5.67 11.09 2.73
C ARG A 407 -7.11 11.37 3.14
N GLY A 408 -7.93 10.35 3.39
CA GLY A 408 -9.36 10.51 3.70
C GLY A 408 -10.11 11.36 2.65
N GLY A 409 -9.83 11.14 1.36
CA GLY A 409 -10.51 11.83 0.27
C GLY A 409 -11.59 10.97 -0.39
N VAL A 410 -12.13 11.45 -1.51
CA VAL A 410 -13.21 10.79 -2.26
C VAL A 410 -12.75 10.47 -3.68
N LEU A 411 -13.26 9.37 -4.23
CA LEU A 411 -12.98 8.98 -5.60
C LEU A 411 -13.86 9.75 -6.60
N PRO A 412 -13.39 9.92 -7.85
CA PRO A 412 -14.22 10.47 -8.91
C PRO A 412 -15.51 9.64 -9.14
N LYS A 413 -16.61 10.33 -9.44
CA LYS A 413 -17.87 9.68 -9.83
C LYS A 413 -17.67 8.81 -11.08
N ASN A 414 -18.49 7.78 -11.25
CA ASN A 414 -18.55 6.94 -12.47
C ASN A 414 -17.19 6.35 -12.91
N THR A 415 -16.35 5.99 -11.94
CA THR A 415 -14.96 5.55 -12.17
C THR A 415 -14.65 4.22 -11.50
N PHE A 416 -15.07 4.03 -10.25
CA PHE A 416 -14.80 2.81 -9.49
C PHE A 416 -16.09 2.10 -9.10
N PHE A 417 -16.03 0.77 -9.04
CA PHE A 417 -17.13 -0.09 -8.61
C PHE A 417 -16.84 -0.70 -7.24
N ASP A 418 -17.89 -0.91 -6.44
CA ASP A 418 -17.83 -1.70 -5.21
C ASP A 418 -17.92 -3.22 -5.49
N SER A 419 -17.95 -4.04 -4.44
CA SER A 419 -18.07 -5.50 -4.57
C SER A 419 -19.41 -5.98 -5.12
N LYS A 420 -20.43 -5.11 -5.18
CA LYS A 420 -21.75 -5.40 -5.77
C LYS A 420 -21.82 -4.96 -7.24
N GLY A 421 -20.75 -4.38 -7.78
CA GLY A 421 -20.71 -3.87 -9.15
C GLY A 421 -21.39 -2.52 -9.34
N MET A 422 -21.68 -1.80 -8.25
CA MET A 422 -22.26 -0.45 -8.27
C MET A 422 -21.16 0.60 -8.22
N TYR A 423 -21.36 1.73 -8.93
CA TYR A 423 -20.41 2.84 -8.83
C TYR A 423 -20.34 3.38 -7.41
N THR A 424 -19.13 3.67 -6.95
CA THR A 424 -18.88 4.25 -5.63
C THR A 424 -17.83 5.34 -5.69
N THR A 425 -18.02 6.39 -4.90
CA THR A 425 -17.01 7.42 -4.63
C THR A 425 -16.28 7.17 -3.31
N ASP A 426 -16.68 6.16 -2.54
CA ASP A 426 -16.02 5.78 -1.30
C ASP A 426 -14.78 4.92 -1.63
N PRO A 427 -13.56 5.41 -1.35
CA PRO A 427 -12.35 4.64 -1.60
C PRO A 427 -12.28 3.34 -0.80
N TRP A 428 -13.02 3.18 0.30
CA TRP A 428 -13.04 1.94 1.08
C TRP A 428 -13.95 0.86 0.48
N LEU A 429 -15.00 1.28 -0.24
CA LEU A 429 -15.89 0.37 -0.94
C LEU A 429 -15.34 -0.04 -2.31
N ALA A 430 -14.56 0.81 -2.96
CA ALA A 430 -14.00 0.56 -4.29
C ALA A 430 -13.15 -0.73 -4.36
N ARG A 431 -13.51 -1.59 -5.31
CA ARG A 431 -12.85 -2.88 -5.63
C ARG A 431 -12.31 -2.92 -7.05
N TRP A 432 -13.06 -2.38 -8.00
CA TRP A 432 -12.76 -2.46 -9.43
C TRP A 432 -12.82 -1.08 -10.06
N VAL A 433 -12.31 -0.97 -11.28
CA VAL A 433 -12.26 0.30 -12.00
C VAL A 433 -12.82 0.15 -13.40
N ASP A 434 -13.45 1.22 -13.85
CA ASP A 434 -14.00 1.32 -15.19
C ASP A 434 -12.95 1.71 -16.23
N VAL A 435 -13.20 1.29 -17.46
CA VAL A 435 -12.35 1.56 -18.62
C VAL A 435 -12.78 2.88 -19.28
N TRP A 436 -11.84 3.65 -19.82
CA TRP A 436 -12.24 4.81 -20.65
C TRP A 436 -12.72 4.32 -22.02
N GLY A 437 -13.57 5.09 -22.70
CA GLY A 437 -14.04 4.74 -24.05
C GLY A 437 -14.90 3.47 -24.15
N GLY A 438 -15.40 2.94 -23.03
CA GLY A 438 -16.28 1.76 -23.01
C GLY A 438 -15.66 0.54 -23.69
N LEU A 439 -16.41 -0.11 -24.59
CA LEU A 439 -15.94 -1.32 -25.28
C LEU A 439 -14.63 -1.09 -26.06
N LYS A 440 -14.38 0.11 -26.59
CA LYS A 440 -13.13 0.42 -27.31
C LYS A 440 -11.92 0.36 -26.39
N GLY A 441 -11.99 1.00 -25.21
CA GLY A 441 -10.90 0.93 -24.24
C GLY A 441 -10.74 -0.46 -23.64
N PHE A 442 -11.85 -1.21 -23.48
CA PHE A 442 -11.79 -2.60 -23.02
C PHE A 442 -11.05 -3.49 -24.03
N ASN A 443 -11.40 -3.40 -25.31
CA ASN A 443 -10.74 -4.15 -26.38
C ASN A 443 -9.26 -3.76 -26.50
N PHE A 444 -8.95 -2.47 -26.37
CA PHE A 444 -7.58 -1.97 -26.34
C PHE A 444 -6.79 -2.57 -25.16
N SER A 445 -7.36 -2.56 -23.96
CA SER A 445 -6.77 -3.18 -22.76
C SER A 445 -6.55 -4.68 -22.94
N CYS A 446 -7.49 -5.37 -23.59
CA CYS A 446 -7.40 -6.80 -23.90
C CYS A 446 -6.18 -7.07 -24.77
N MET A 447 -5.96 -6.30 -25.84
CA MET A 447 -4.78 -6.45 -26.69
C MET A 447 -3.49 -6.23 -25.89
N LEU A 448 -3.42 -5.19 -25.06
CA LEU A 448 -2.24 -4.95 -24.21
C LEU A 448 -1.99 -6.09 -23.21
N GLN A 449 -3.05 -6.70 -22.65
CA GLN A 449 -2.94 -7.91 -21.83
C GLN A 449 -2.32 -9.06 -22.63
N LEU A 450 -2.74 -9.27 -23.87
CA LEU A 450 -2.19 -10.33 -24.73
C LEU A 450 -0.70 -10.12 -25.05
N PHE A 451 -0.30 -8.88 -25.31
CA PHE A 451 1.11 -8.52 -25.57
C PHE A 451 2.00 -8.72 -24.34
N SER A 452 1.51 -8.40 -23.16
CA SER A 452 2.31 -8.36 -21.92
C SER A 452 2.03 -9.51 -20.96
N GLY A 453 1.17 -10.46 -21.33
CA GLY A 453 0.86 -11.66 -20.56
C GLY A 453 1.20 -12.92 -21.37
N PRO A 454 0.24 -13.48 -22.14
CA PRO A 454 0.40 -14.76 -22.84
C PRO A 454 1.57 -14.78 -23.83
N LEU A 455 1.82 -13.68 -24.57
CA LEU A 455 2.96 -13.59 -25.49
C LEU A 455 4.31 -13.85 -24.79
N LEU A 456 4.39 -13.49 -23.50
CA LEU A 456 5.60 -13.63 -22.69
C LEU A 456 5.60 -14.92 -21.86
N GLY A 457 4.50 -15.67 -21.84
CA GLY A 457 4.24 -16.72 -20.85
C GLY A 457 4.18 -16.15 -19.43
N ALA A 458 3.72 -14.90 -19.27
CA ALA A 458 3.38 -14.32 -17.98
C ALA A 458 1.90 -14.59 -17.66
N GLN A 459 1.56 -14.69 -16.37
CA GLN A 459 0.26 -15.11 -15.90
C GLN A 459 -0.83 -14.04 -16.18
N THR A 460 -2.05 -14.49 -16.49
CA THR A 460 -3.15 -13.61 -16.94
C THR A 460 -4.45 -13.74 -16.16
N GLU A 461 -4.67 -14.83 -15.42
CA GLU A 461 -6.03 -15.25 -15.02
C GLU A 461 -6.29 -15.24 -13.50
N HIS A 462 -5.27 -15.12 -12.65
CA HIS A 462 -5.42 -15.29 -11.20
C HIS A 462 -5.62 -13.99 -10.42
N ALA A 463 -6.31 -14.12 -9.28
CA ALA A 463 -6.29 -13.15 -8.20
C ALA A 463 -4.84 -12.97 -7.71
N TRP A 464 -4.44 -11.73 -7.43
CA TRP A 464 -3.06 -11.36 -7.12
C TRP A 464 -2.50 -12.11 -5.91
N GLU A 465 -1.68 -13.15 -6.14
CA GLU A 465 -0.99 -13.89 -5.08
C GLU A 465 0.38 -13.27 -4.75
N ASN A 466 1.04 -12.65 -5.74
CA ASN A 466 2.33 -11.96 -5.55
C ASN A 466 2.58 -10.83 -6.59
N PRO A 467 3.51 -9.89 -6.31
CA PRO A 467 3.77 -8.74 -7.18
C PRO A 467 4.65 -9.04 -8.41
N TYR A 468 5.05 -10.29 -8.62
CA TYR A 468 6.07 -10.68 -9.59
C TYR A 468 5.53 -11.32 -10.87
N GLU A 469 4.34 -11.91 -10.81
CA GLU A 469 3.67 -12.62 -11.91
C GLU A 469 3.01 -11.65 -12.90
N VAL A 470 3.78 -10.67 -13.35
CA VAL A 470 3.40 -9.71 -14.40
C VAL A 470 4.37 -9.81 -15.56
N GLY A 471 3.94 -9.33 -16.72
CA GLY A 471 4.82 -9.16 -17.87
C GLY A 471 4.82 -7.73 -18.40
N ALA A 472 5.89 -7.37 -19.09
CA ALA A 472 6.09 -6.08 -19.74
C ALA A 472 6.78 -6.26 -21.09
N VAL A 473 6.42 -5.42 -22.04
CA VAL A 473 7.05 -5.37 -23.37
C VAL A 473 7.70 -4.02 -23.56
N PHE A 474 8.95 -4.04 -24.02
CA PHE A 474 9.71 -2.86 -24.41
C PHE A 474 10.00 -2.96 -25.91
N ILE A 475 9.62 -1.94 -26.65
CA ILE A 475 9.93 -1.82 -28.07
C ILE A 475 10.74 -0.55 -28.28
N ALA A 476 11.80 -0.63 -29.08
CA ALA A 476 12.50 0.53 -29.57
C ALA A 476 12.65 0.45 -31.09
N ILE A 477 12.46 1.58 -31.76
CA ILE A 477 12.64 1.74 -33.21
C ILE A 477 13.73 2.77 -33.42
N ASN A 478 14.75 2.42 -34.20
CA ASN A 478 15.79 3.35 -34.63
C ASN A 478 15.31 4.11 -35.88
N PRO A 479 15.09 5.43 -35.77
CA PRO A 479 14.65 6.24 -36.90
C PRO A 479 15.54 6.07 -38.12
N ASP A 480 16.87 5.97 -37.95
CA ASP A 480 17.85 5.93 -39.03
C ASP A 480 17.68 4.77 -40.03
N PHE A 481 16.90 3.73 -39.67
CA PHE A 481 16.55 2.62 -40.57
C PHE A 481 15.34 2.92 -41.47
N LEU A 482 14.60 4.00 -41.20
CA LEU A 482 13.45 4.45 -41.99
C LEU A 482 13.75 5.80 -42.66
N GLN A 483 14.33 6.74 -41.92
CA GLN A 483 14.77 8.06 -42.39
C GLN A 483 15.78 8.66 -41.39
N SER A 484 16.57 9.65 -41.79
CA SER A 484 17.55 10.25 -40.85
C SER A 484 16.89 10.73 -39.55
N ARG A 485 17.50 10.37 -38.42
CA ARG A 485 17.07 10.76 -37.08
C ARG A 485 16.91 12.27 -36.93
N SER A 486 17.83 13.05 -37.50
CA SER A 486 17.75 14.52 -37.49
C SER A 486 16.49 15.04 -38.16
N THR A 487 16.05 14.42 -39.26
CA THR A 487 14.78 14.79 -39.89
C THR A 487 13.59 14.39 -39.02
N VAL A 488 13.59 13.19 -38.42
CA VAL A 488 12.50 12.78 -37.51
C VAL A 488 12.40 13.71 -36.29
N GLU A 489 13.52 14.06 -35.67
CA GLU A 489 13.57 15.00 -34.54
C GLU A 489 13.06 16.38 -34.95
N LYS A 490 13.48 16.89 -36.11
CA LYS A 490 13.04 18.19 -36.65
C LYS A 490 11.54 18.18 -36.95
N SER A 491 11.05 17.23 -37.74
CA SER A 491 9.63 17.12 -38.11
C SER A 491 8.74 16.95 -36.88
N THR A 492 9.17 16.16 -35.89
CA THR A 492 8.44 16.02 -34.61
C THR A 492 8.41 17.34 -33.85
N THR A 493 9.52 18.07 -33.81
CA THR A 493 9.62 19.40 -33.17
C THR A 493 8.72 20.43 -33.85
N ASP A 494 8.71 20.44 -35.18
CA ASP A 494 7.91 21.37 -35.97
C ASP A 494 6.41 21.09 -35.79
N PHE A 495 6.02 19.81 -35.77
CA PHE A 495 4.64 19.40 -35.48
C PHE A 495 4.20 19.80 -34.06
N ILE A 496 5.08 19.60 -33.06
CA ILE A 496 4.84 20.06 -31.68
C ILE A 496 4.66 21.59 -31.64
N ARG A 497 5.48 22.34 -32.38
CA ARG A 497 5.38 23.81 -32.45
C ARG A 497 4.06 24.24 -33.08
N PHE A 498 3.64 23.57 -34.16
CA PHE A 498 2.35 23.79 -34.79
C PHE A 498 1.19 23.57 -33.81
N LEU A 499 1.17 22.45 -33.08
CA LEU A 499 0.12 22.18 -32.09
C LEU A 499 0.11 23.20 -30.95
N LYS A 500 1.29 23.59 -30.45
CA LYS A 500 1.40 24.63 -29.40
C LYS A 500 0.93 26.00 -29.86
N LYS A 501 1.19 26.39 -31.11
CA LYS A 501 0.67 27.63 -31.70
C LYS A 501 -0.86 27.67 -31.72
N ASN A 502 -1.50 26.50 -31.71
CA ASN A 502 -2.95 26.33 -31.65
C ASN A 502 -3.46 26.01 -30.23
N ASN A 503 -2.71 26.36 -29.18
CA ASN A 503 -3.08 26.19 -27.78
C ASN A 503 -3.43 24.74 -27.35
N VAL A 504 -2.89 23.73 -28.06
CA VAL A 504 -3.09 22.32 -27.70
C VAL A 504 -2.16 21.94 -26.55
N ILE A 505 -2.71 21.32 -25.50
CA ILE A 505 -1.93 20.69 -24.43
C ILE A 505 -1.42 19.34 -24.92
N LEU A 506 -0.10 19.14 -24.94
CA LEU A 506 0.50 17.92 -25.47
C LEU A 506 0.77 16.87 -24.39
N PRO A 507 0.88 15.58 -24.79
CA PRO A 507 1.37 14.54 -23.91
C PRO A 507 2.65 14.95 -23.16
N GLY A 508 2.58 14.84 -21.82
CA GLY A 508 3.68 15.18 -20.93
C GLY A 508 3.80 16.65 -20.52
N ASP A 509 3.09 17.59 -21.15
CA ASP A 509 3.19 19.03 -20.81
C ASP A 509 2.77 19.31 -19.36
N HIS A 510 1.64 18.77 -18.92
CA HIS A 510 1.18 18.92 -17.54
C HIS A 510 2.21 18.38 -16.53
N GLY A 511 2.70 17.16 -16.75
CA GLY A 511 3.69 16.54 -15.87
C GLY A 511 5.00 17.33 -15.80
N ARG A 512 5.48 17.87 -16.93
CA ARG A 512 6.67 18.73 -16.98
C ARG A 512 6.47 20.06 -16.26
N ALA A 513 5.30 20.68 -16.40
CA ALA A 513 4.97 21.92 -15.70
C ALA A 513 4.96 21.70 -14.18
N VAL A 514 4.28 20.64 -13.72
CA VAL A 514 4.21 20.26 -12.29
C VAL A 514 5.60 19.89 -11.75
N TYR A 515 6.41 19.15 -12.52
CA TYR A 515 7.80 18.85 -12.17
C TYR A 515 8.62 20.12 -11.96
N THR A 516 8.57 21.05 -12.91
CA THR A 516 9.31 22.32 -12.84
C THR A 516 8.90 23.14 -11.62
N LEU A 517 7.61 23.24 -11.34
CA LEU A 517 7.08 23.92 -10.16
C LEU A 517 7.55 23.25 -8.86
N ASN A 518 7.43 21.93 -8.76
CA ASN A 518 7.82 21.19 -7.56
C ASN A 518 9.33 21.15 -7.35
N LYS A 519 10.14 21.21 -8.42
CA LYS A 519 11.59 21.31 -8.33
C LYS A 519 12.07 22.68 -7.85
N LYS A 520 11.35 23.76 -8.22
CA LYS A 520 11.62 25.13 -7.74
C LYS A 520 11.25 25.31 -6.27
N LYS A 521 10.21 24.60 -5.80
CA LYS A 521 9.92 24.55 -4.36
C LYS A 521 11.10 23.90 -3.63
N LYS A 522 11.43 24.38 -2.43
CA LYS A 522 12.48 23.75 -1.59
C LYS A 522 11.96 22.54 -0.81
N ARG A 523 10.66 22.26 -0.87
CA ARG A 523 9.95 21.25 -0.08
C ARG A 523 8.86 20.58 -0.87
N ILE A 524 8.61 19.31 -0.56
CA ILE A 524 7.44 18.56 -1.00
C ILE A 524 6.48 18.32 0.17
N ILE A 525 5.21 18.11 -0.17
CA ILE A 525 4.16 17.76 0.79
C ILE A 525 3.86 16.28 0.65
N LEU A 526 3.99 15.52 1.74
CA LEU A 526 3.55 14.13 1.84
C LEU A 526 2.49 14.01 2.93
N SER A 527 1.62 12.99 2.87
CA SER A 527 0.78 12.67 4.03
C SER A 527 1.64 12.21 5.21
N GLU A 528 1.20 12.48 6.44
CA GLU A 528 1.88 11.99 7.64
C GLU A 528 2.05 10.46 7.61
N GLN A 529 1.06 9.75 7.06
CA GLN A 529 1.10 8.30 6.90
C GLN A 529 2.25 7.85 5.98
N VAL A 530 2.38 8.43 4.79
CA VAL A 530 3.45 8.08 3.84
C VAL A 530 4.82 8.44 4.40
N TRP A 531 4.94 9.58 5.09
CA TRP A 531 6.18 9.95 5.77
C TRP A 531 6.51 8.99 6.91
N GLY A 532 5.50 8.56 7.67
CA GLY A 532 5.65 7.52 8.70
C GLY A 532 6.16 6.21 8.11
N TRP A 533 5.62 5.77 6.97
CA TRP A 533 6.06 4.57 6.25
C TRP A 533 7.54 4.65 5.94
N LEU A 534 7.93 5.76 5.30
CA LEU A 534 9.29 5.95 4.84
C LEU A 534 10.32 5.98 6.00
N ASN A 535 9.96 6.51 7.17
CA ASN A 535 10.86 6.54 8.33
C ASN A 535 11.01 5.18 9.05
N LEU A 536 10.11 4.23 8.82
CA LEU A 536 10.25 2.88 9.36
C LEU A 536 11.09 1.95 8.48
N LEU A 537 11.23 2.27 7.19
CA LEU A 537 12.00 1.48 6.24
C LEU A 537 13.52 1.58 6.51
#